data_AF-A0A497RI70-F1
#
_entry.id   AF-A0A497RI70-F1
#
_cell.length_a   1.000
_cell.length_b   1.000
_cell.length_c   1.000
_cell.angle_alpha   90.00
_cell.angle_beta   90.00
_cell.angle_gamma   90.00
#
_symmetry.space_group_name_H-M   'P 1'
#
loop_
_entity.id
_entity.type
_entity.pdbx_description
1 polymer ?
#
loop_
_entity_poly.entity_id
_entity_poly.type
_entity_poly.pdbx_seq_one_letter_code
_entity_poly.pdbx_strand_id
1 'polypeptide(L)'
;MVIQKKIGVHNITVVKASNVDEFKEWVETNFIEISQQYVSGIEDYINRGYYYFVFDVVELEGYQTVEPIIYTFESDKLYYPIEITSYSQDFSSINLYILCYGVIDKETIYKPGLWPMAGFGEYVEVGRDELKEISDEIAIMDSAYFMYSKYEGNLSKPKDLVVEKDEVYTPSVFDKIGDWFGKLLDKLGLWYLLPSLSILLFIGFLGTYFHIILVDII
;
A
#
# COMPACT_ATOMS: atom_id res chain seq x y z
N MET A 1 -13.26 -22.63 -9.30
CA MET A 1 -14.18 -22.36 -8.15
C MET A 1 -14.73 -20.97 -8.34
N VAL A 2 -16.04 -20.78 -8.18
CA VAL A 2 -16.70 -19.48 -8.30
C VAL A 2 -17.51 -19.25 -7.03
N ILE A 3 -17.31 -18.10 -6.39
CA ILE A 3 -18.07 -17.67 -5.21
C ILE A 3 -18.72 -16.33 -5.56
N GLN A 4 -20.03 -16.21 -5.33
CA GLN A 4 -20.77 -14.99 -5.61
C GLN A 4 -21.48 -14.49 -4.36
N LYS A 5 -21.45 -13.18 -4.12
CA LYS A 5 -22.12 -12.53 -3.00
C LYS A 5 -22.56 -11.12 -3.38
N LYS A 6 -23.81 -10.77 -3.03
CA LYS A 6 -24.32 -9.41 -3.11
C LYS A 6 -24.09 -8.67 -1.77
N ILE A 7 -23.47 -7.50 -1.82
CA ILE A 7 -23.24 -6.61 -0.67
C ILE A 7 -23.71 -5.21 -1.05
N GLY A 8 -24.87 -4.78 -0.55
CA GLY A 8 -25.49 -3.53 -1.00
C GLY A 8 -25.77 -3.54 -2.51
N VAL A 9 -25.23 -2.56 -3.23
CA VAL A 9 -25.33 -2.42 -4.70
C VAL A 9 -24.31 -3.26 -5.47
N HIS A 10 -23.36 -3.88 -4.77
CA HIS A 10 -22.29 -4.66 -5.37
C HIS A 10 -22.68 -6.12 -5.54
N ASN A 11 -22.50 -6.63 -6.75
CA ASN A 11 -22.57 -8.05 -7.05
C ASN A 11 -21.15 -8.58 -7.29
N ILE A 12 -20.55 -9.10 -6.23
CA ILE A 12 -19.16 -9.54 -6.21
C ILE A 12 -19.10 -11.01 -6.59
N THR A 13 -18.27 -11.34 -7.58
CA THR A 13 -17.93 -12.71 -7.97
C THR A 13 -16.42 -12.92 -7.88
N VAL A 14 -16.00 -13.90 -7.08
CA VAL A 14 -14.60 -14.32 -6.98
C VAL A 14 -14.42 -15.59 -7.80
N VAL A 15 -13.50 -15.55 -8.75
CA VAL A 15 -13.16 -16.66 -9.64
C VAL A 15 -11.76 -17.13 -9.34
N LYS A 16 -11.62 -18.43 -9.08
CA LYS A 16 -10.32 -19.09 -9.10
C LYS A 16 -10.02 -19.58 -10.51
N ALA A 17 -9.00 -19.04 -11.16
CA ALA A 17 -8.54 -19.42 -12.49
C ALA A 17 -7.05 -19.77 -12.47
N SER A 18 -6.70 -20.89 -13.11
CA SER A 18 -5.32 -21.34 -13.33
C SER A 18 -4.99 -21.54 -14.81
N ASN A 19 -5.95 -21.23 -15.69
CA ASN A 19 -5.85 -21.32 -17.14
C ASN A 19 -6.57 -20.10 -17.73
N VAL A 20 -5.92 -19.41 -18.66
CA VAL A 20 -6.44 -18.16 -19.23
C VAL A 20 -7.59 -18.39 -20.22
N ASP A 21 -7.59 -19.52 -20.94
CA ASP A 21 -8.66 -19.86 -21.88
C ASP A 21 -9.97 -20.16 -21.13
N GLU A 22 -9.89 -20.93 -20.04
CA GLU A 22 -11.04 -21.19 -19.16
C GLU A 22 -11.56 -19.90 -18.51
N PHE A 23 -10.65 -19.02 -18.08
CA PHE A 23 -11.01 -17.71 -17.55
C PHE A 23 -11.74 -16.89 -18.61
N LYS A 24 -11.20 -16.80 -19.82
CA LYS A 24 -11.78 -16.04 -20.92
C LYS A 24 -13.18 -16.56 -21.25
N GLU A 25 -13.33 -17.86 -21.48
CA GLU A 25 -14.62 -18.48 -21.78
C GLU A 25 -15.65 -18.17 -20.69
N TRP A 26 -15.25 -18.25 -19.42
CA TRP A 26 -16.13 -17.92 -18.30
C TRP A 26 -16.54 -16.44 -18.29
N VAL A 27 -15.61 -15.51 -18.49
CA VAL A 27 -15.91 -14.06 -18.50
C VAL A 27 -16.85 -13.72 -19.65
N GLU A 28 -16.57 -14.22 -20.86
CA GLU A 28 -17.37 -13.92 -22.05
C GLU A 28 -18.78 -14.54 -21.98
N THR A 29 -18.92 -15.66 -21.28
CA THR A 29 -20.22 -16.31 -21.03
C THR A 29 -21.07 -15.55 -20.01
N ASN A 30 -20.46 -14.95 -18.99
CA ASN A 30 -21.17 -14.40 -17.83
C ASN A 30 -21.23 -12.86 -17.78
N PHE A 31 -20.31 -12.17 -18.47
CA PHE A 31 -20.15 -10.72 -18.42
C PHE A 31 -20.07 -10.13 -19.82
N ILE A 32 -18.84 -9.99 -20.36
CA ILE A 32 -18.56 -9.23 -21.58
C ILE A 32 -17.43 -9.89 -22.38
N GLU A 33 -17.39 -9.60 -23.68
CA GLU A 33 -16.23 -9.90 -24.52
C GLU A 33 -15.01 -9.09 -24.05
N ILE A 34 -13.85 -9.75 -23.91
CA ILE A 34 -12.61 -9.12 -23.43
C ILE A 34 -11.56 -9.07 -24.53
N SER A 35 -10.78 -7.97 -24.57
CA SER A 35 -9.74 -7.79 -25.57
C SER A 35 -8.59 -8.78 -25.38
N GLN A 36 -7.87 -9.09 -26.46
CA GLN A 36 -6.69 -9.95 -26.36
C GLN A 36 -5.61 -9.38 -25.42
N GLN A 37 -5.50 -8.05 -25.33
CA GLN A 37 -4.59 -7.40 -24.39
C GLN A 37 -4.98 -7.68 -22.93
N TYR A 38 -6.28 -7.65 -22.62
CA TYR A 38 -6.78 -8.01 -21.29
C TYR A 38 -6.49 -9.48 -20.97
N VAL A 39 -6.76 -10.39 -21.92
CA VAL A 39 -6.46 -11.83 -21.80
C VAL A 39 -4.99 -12.06 -21.48
N SER A 40 -4.08 -11.44 -22.24
CA SER A 40 -2.63 -11.54 -21.99
C SER A 40 -2.21 -10.97 -20.63
N GLY A 41 -2.89 -9.93 -20.14
CA GLY A 41 -2.69 -9.43 -18.78
C GLY A 41 -3.06 -10.44 -17.71
N ILE A 42 -4.22 -11.08 -17.85
CA ILE A 42 -4.67 -12.13 -16.93
C ILE A 42 -3.73 -13.34 -16.98
N GLU A 43 -3.23 -13.70 -18.15
CA GLU A 43 -2.22 -14.76 -18.30
C GLU A 43 -0.93 -14.45 -17.52
N ASP A 44 -0.43 -13.21 -17.56
CA ASP A 44 0.72 -12.77 -16.75
C ASP A 44 0.45 -12.95 -15.24
N TYR A 45 -0.72 -12.54 -14.77
CA TYR A 45 -1.13 -12.72 -13.37
C TYR A 45 -1.15 -14.19 -12.96
N ILE A 46 -1.75 -15.06 -13.78
CA ILE A 46 -1.79 -16.52 -13.53
C ILE A 46 -0.36 -17.08 -13.48
N ASN A 47 0.51 -16.68 -14.41
CA ASN A 47 1.90 -17.13 -14.46
C ASN A 47 2.73 -16.66 -13.25
N ARG A 48 2.40 -15.51 -12.68
CA ARG A 48 2.98 -14.99 -11.43
C ARG A 48 2.38 -15.61 -10.16
N GLY A 49 1.40 -16.52 -10.29
CA GLY A 49 0.77 -17.23 -9.18
C GLY A 49 -0.48 -16.57 -8.60
N TYR A 50 -1.02 -15.53 -9.24
CA TYR A 50 -2.27 -14.90 -8.84
C TYR A 50 -3.44 -15.62 -9.49
N TYR A 51 -4.12 -16.47 -8.71
CA TYR A 51 -5.20 -17.33 -9.22
C TYR A 51 -6.60 -16.85 -8.89
N TYR A 52 -6.76 -15.77 -8.11
CA TYR A 52 -8.05 -15.29 -7.64
C TYR A 52 -8.35 -13.92 -8.23
N PHE A 53 -9.45 -13.84 -8.97
CA PHE A 53 -9.89 -12.63 -9.65
C PHE A 53 -11.26 -12.21 -9.13
N VAL A 54 -11.42 -10.92 -8.85
CA VAL A 54 -12.66 -10.35 -8.33
C VAL A 54 -13.34 -9.54 -9.43
N PHE A 55 -14.60 -9.87 -9.68
CA PHE A 55 -15.51 -9.12 -10.53
C PHE A 55 -16.53 -8.45 -9.63
N ASP A 56 -16.52 -7.12 -9.59
CA ASP A 56 -17.48 -6.33 -8.85
C ASP A 56 -18.37 -5.58 -9.84
N VAL A 57 -19.58 -6.08 -10.02
CA VAL A 57 -20.59 -5.42 -10.87
C VAL A 57 -21.49 -4.58 -9.98
N VAL A 58 -21.47 -3.28 -10.22
CA VAL A 58 -22.29 -2.31 -9.51
C VAL A 58 -23.42 -1.84 -10.41
N GLU A 59 -24.65 -2.07 -9.99
CA GLU A 59 -25.85 -1.57 -10.69
C GLU A 59 -26.27 -0.24 -10.06
N LEU A 60 -26.24 0.83 -10.85
CA LEU A 60 -26.60 2.18 -10.41
C LEU A 60 -27.82 2.72 -11.13
N GLU A 61 -28.80 3.20 -10.37
CA GLU A 61 -29.89 4.03 -10.87
C GLU A 61 -29.53 5.51 -10.72
N GLY A 62 -28.89 6.08 -11.76
CA GLY A 62 -28.50 7.50 -11.78
C GLY A 62 -27.17 7.79 -11.07
N TYR A 63 -26.92 9.07 -10.75
CA TYR A 63 -25.71 9.51 -10.06
C TYR A 63 -25.87 9.33 -8.56
N GLN A 64 -25.20 8.32 -8.01
CA GLN A 64 -25.17 8.04 -6.58
C GLN A 64 -23.75 7.73 -6.13
N THR A 65 -23.44 8.05 -4.88
CA THR A 65 -22.19 7.62 -4.24
C THR A 65 -22.32 6.15 -3.88
N VAL A 66 -21.31 5.36 -4.21
CA VAL A 66 -21.25 3.93 -3.92
C VAL A 66 -20.34 3.75 -2.72
N GLU A 67 -20.86 3.13 -1.66
CA GLU A 67 -20.07 2.76 -0.50
C GLU A 67 -18.97 1.77 -0.92
N PRO A 68 -17.70 2.04 -0.62
CA PRO A 68 -16.61 1.18 -1.04
C PRO A 68 -16.66 -0.19 -0.35
N ILE A 69 -16.18 -1.22 -1.04
CA ILE A 69 -15.97 -2.54 -0.44
C ILE A 69 -14.55 -2.65 0.11
N ILE A 70 -14.45 -3.25 1.30
CA ILE A 70 -13.17 -3.64 1.89
C ILE A 70 -12.87 -5.09 1.48
N TYR A 71 -11.73 -5.30 0.83
CA TYR A 71 -11.19 -6.63 0.55
C TYR A 71 -10.15 -6.98 1.61
N THR A 72 -10.36 -8.12 2.28
CA THR A 72 -9.43 -8.67 3.27
C THR A 72 -8.98 -10.04 2.82
N PHE A 73 -7.67 -10.28 2.82
CA PHE A 73 -7.07 -11.58 2.50
C PHE A 73 -5.76 -11.73 3.26
N GLU A 74 -5.39 -12.98 3.55
CA GLU A 74 -4.11 -13.30 4.16
C GLU A 74 -3.00 -13.17 3.11
N SER A 75 -1.95 -12.44 3.44
CA SER A 75 -0.78 -12.24 2.58
C SER A 75 0.45 -12.01 3.46
N ASP A 76 1.61 -12.49 2.99
CA ASP A 76 2.91 -12.22 3.60
C ASP A 76 3.52 -10.89 3.16
N LYS A 77 2.91 -10.25 2.15
CA LYS A 77 3.34 -8.98 1.54
C LYS A 77 2.19 -8.01 1.37
N LEU A 78 2.49 -6.72 1.32
CA LEU A 78 1.52 -5.72 0.88
C LEU A 78 1.50 -5.68 -0.64
N TYR A 79 0.30 -5.68 -1.20
CA TYR A 79 0.10 -5.79 -2.64
C TYR A 79 -1.00 -4.85 -3.14
N TYR A 80 -0.75 -4.14 -4.24
CA TYR A 80 -1.76 -3.36 -4.95
C TYR A 80 -1.65 -3.56 -6.48
N PRO A 81 -2.70 -4.10 -7.13
CA PRO A 81 -2.67 -4.49 -8.55
C PRO A 81 -2.88 -3.29 -9.47
N ILE A 82 -1.79 -2.61 -9.85
CA ILE A 82 -1.86 -1.45 -10.75
C ILE A 82 -1.99 -1.90 -12.21
N GLU A 83 -1.27 -2.96 -12.61
CA GLU A 83 -1.16 -3.37 -14.01
C GLU A 83 -2.51 -3.76 -14.59
N ILE A 84 -3.38 -4.39 -13.80
CA ILE A 84 -4.72 -4.78 -14.26
C ILE A 84 -5.59 -3.58 -14.67
N THR A 85 -5.37 -2.41 -14.06
CA THR A 85 -6.10 -1.17 -14.41
C THR A 85 -5.64 -0.57 -15.73
N SER A 86 -4.44 -0.93 -16.20
CA SER A 86 -3.91 -0.44 -17.48
C SER A 86 -4.65 -0.98 -18.69
N TYR A 87 -5.33 -2.12 -18.54
CA TYR A 87 -6.05 -2.75 -19.63
C TYR A 87 -7.40 -2.09 -19.92
N SER A 88 -7.89 -1.22 -19.04
CA SER A 88 -9.19 -0.54 -19.20
C SER A 88 -9.05 0.92 -19.66
N GLN A 89 -7.92 1.58 -19.43
CA GLN A 89 -7.74 2.99 -19.77
C GLN A 89 -6.25 3.38 -19.93
N ASP A 90 -5.98 4.31 -20.84
CA ASP A 90 -4.61 4.71 -21.14
C ASP A 90 -4.02 5.67 -20.11
N PHE A 91 -4.77 6.64 -19.59
CA PHE A 91 -4.28 7.66 -18.65
C PHE A 91 -5.12 7.66 -17.37
N SER A 92 -4.46 7.73 -16.22
CA SER A 92 -5.14 7.71 -14.94
C SER A 92 -4.38 8.44 -13.84
N SER A 93 -5.09 8.70 -12.75
CA SER A 93 -4.56 9.25 -11.51
C SER A 93 -4.93 8.29 -10.38
N ILE A 94 -3.93 7.77 -9.68
CA ILE A 94 -4.10 6.84 -8.56
C ILE A 94 -3.63 7.55 -7.30
N ASN A 95 -4.48 7.59 -6.28
CA ASN A 95 -4.12 8.07 -4.95
C ASN A 95 -4.12 6.86 -4.02
N LEU A 96 -2.96 6.51 -3.48
CA LEU A 96 -2.80 5.35 -2.62
C LEU A 96 -2.46 5.79 -1.20
N TYR A 97 -3.38 5.51 -0.28
CA TYR A 97 -3.25 5.72 1.15
C TYR A 97 -2.89 4.39 1.80
N ILE A 98 -1.80 4.36 2.56
CA ILE A 98 -1.21 3.15 3.09
C ILE A 98 -1.12 3.28 4.60
N LEU A 99 -1.62 2.28 5.31
CA LEU A 99 -1.36 2.06 6.73
C LEU A 99 -0.55 0.78 6.87
N CYS A 100 0.61 0.85 7.53
CA CYS A 100 1.51 -0.29 7.68
C CYS A 100 2.15 -0.28 9.08
N TYR A 101 2.56 -1.44 9.60
CA TYR A 101 3.24 -1.53 10.91
C TYR A 101 4.63 -0.85 10.95
N GLY A 102 5.18 -0.54 9.79
CA GLY A 102 6.41 0.22 9.63
C GLY A 102 6.32 1.16 8.44
N VAL A 103 7.45 1.82 8.16
CA VAL A 103 7.61 2.74 7.06
C VAL A 103 8.20 1.97 5.87
N ILE A 104 7.59 2.14 4.71
CA ILE A 104 8.06 1.54 3.45
C ILE A 104 9.19 2.39 2.90
N ASP A 105 10.23 1.77 2.35
CA ASP A 105 11.26 2.51 1.62
C ASP A 105 10.67 3.25 0.41
N LYS A 106 11.04 4.52 0.23
CA LYS A 106 10.64 5.33 -0.94
C LYS A 106 11.04 4.66 -2.24
N GLU A 107 12.19 3.97 -2.27
CA GLU A 107 12.65 3.27 -3.47
C GLU A 107 11.67 2.17 -3.88
N THR A 108 11.04 1.48 -2.93
CA THR A 108 9.99 0.49 -3.20
C THR A 108 8.76 1.11 -3.85
N ILE A 109 8.43 2.37 -3.52
CA ILE A 109 7.34 3.12 -4.14
C ILE A 109 7.68 3.61 -5.54
N TYR A 110 8.93 4.00 -5.78
CA TYR A 110 9.35 4.43 -7.12
C TYR A 110 9.36 3.28 -8.14
N LYS A 111 9.64 2.04 -7.72
CA LYS A 111 9.67 0.85 -8.61
C LYS A 111 8.41 0.69 -9.49
N PRO A 112 7.18 0.74 -8.94
CA PRO A 112 5.95 0.69 -9.74
C PRO A 112 5.60 2.01 -10.44
N GLY A 113 6.42 3.06 -10.32
CA GLY A 113 6.17 4.38 -10.90
C GLY A 113 5.30 5.31 -10.04
N LEU A 114 5.04 4.95 -8.79
CA LEU A 114 4.36 5.81 -7.82
C LEU A 114 5.32 6.88 -7.29
N TRP A 115 4.77 8.02 -6.91
CA TRP A 115 5.48 9.11 -6.26
C TRP A 115 5.14 9.13 -4.78
N PRO A 116 6.11 8.98 -3.87
CA PRO A 116 5.89 9.13 -2.44
C PRO A 116 5.63 10.60 -2.11
N MET A 117 4.46 10.90 -1.54
CA MET A 117 4.01 12.27 -1.26
C MET A 117 4.14 12.63 0.22
N ALA A 118 3.80 11.71 1.12
CA ALA A 118 3.87 11.93 2.58
C ALA A 118 4.10 10.62 3.35
N GLY A 119 4.66 10.72 4.56
CA GLY A 119 4.78 9.59 5.50
C GLY A 119 6.03 8.70 5.33
N PHE A 120 6.79 8.86 4.24
CA PHE A 120 7.93 7.99 3.92
C PHE A 120 9.28 8.47 4.47
N GLY A 121 9.39 9.72 4.93
CA GLY A 121 10.63 10.27 5.50
C GLY A 121 10.35 11.06 6.77
N GLU A 122 9.30 11.88 6.74
CA GLU A 122 8.66 12.38 7.96
C GLU A 122 7.50 11.44 8.27
N TYR A 123 7.73 10.52 9.20
CA TYR A 123 6.76 9.48 9.52
C TYR A 123 5.53 10.09 10.18
N VAL A 124 4.36 9.57 9.83
CA VAL A 124 3.08 9.90 10.46
C VAL A 124 2.58 8.64 11.15
N GLU A 125 2.89 8.52 12.44
CA GLU A 125 2.37 7.42 13.27
C GLU A 125 0.95 7.76 13.72
N VAL A 126 0.04 6.82 13.46
CA VAL A 126 -1.38 6.88 13.80
C VAL A 126 -1.62 5.90 14.93
N GLY A 127 -2.09 6.41 16.07
CA GLY A 127 -2.33 5.60 17.26
C GLY A 127 -3.66 4.85 17.23
N ARG A 128 -3.84 3.88 18.14
CA ARG A 128 -5.06 3.05 18.24
C ARG A 128 -6.36 3.85 18.24
N ASP A 129 -6.42 4.97 18.95
CA ASP A 129 -7.64 5.77 19.06
C ASP A 129 -7.99 6.43 17.70
N GLU A 130 -7.00 6.94 16.98
CA GLU A 130 -7.18 7.48 15.62
C GLU A 130 -7.51 6.36 14.62
N LEU A 131 -6.89 5.18 14.74
CA LEU A 131 -7.23 4.02 13.91
C LEU A 131 -8.67 3.56 14.12
N LYS A 132 -9.21 3.64 15.35
CA LYS A 132 -10.61 3.34 15.64
C LYS A 132 -11.57 4.35 15.01
N GLU A 133 -11.18 5.62 14.87
CA GLU A 133 -11.98 6.60 14.13
C GLU A 133 -12.10 6.22 12.64
N ILE A 134 -11.14 5.48 12.10
CA ILE A 134 -11.17 4.94 10.73
C ILE A 134 -11.97 3.63 10.69
N SER A 135 -11.58 2.62 11.46
CA SER A 135 -12.25 1.32 11.56
C SER A 135 -11.73 0.49 12.74
N ASP A 136 -12.65 -0.14 13.48
CA ASP A 136 -12.31 -1.09 14.55
C ASP A 136 -11.46 -2.27 14.05
N GLU A 137 -11.63 -2.68 12.78
CA GLU A 137 -10.87 -3.78 12.18
C GLU A 137 -9.39 -3.41 11.99
N ILE A 138 -9.09 -2.16 11.66
CA ILE A 138 -7.73 -1.67 11.47
C ILE A 138 -7.09 -1.35 12.83
N ALA A 139 -7.89 -0.96 13.83
CA ALA A 139 -7.40 -0.68 15.18
C ALA A 139 -6.73 -1.87 15.89
N ILE A 140 -6.85 -3.10 15.34
CA ILE A 140 -6.05 -4.25 15.79
C ILE A 140 -4.54 -4.01 15.67
N MET A 141 -4.11 -3.07 14.82
CA MET A 141 -2.70 -2.76 14.64
C MET A 141 -2.06 -2.09 15.86
N ASP A 142 -2.84 -1.55 16.80
CA ASP A 142 -2.43 -0.68 17.93
C ASP A 142 -1.76 0.65 17.54
N SER A 143 -0.91 0.63 16.53
CA SER A 143 -0.30 1.78 15.88
C SER A 143 0.06 1.42 14.44
N ALA A 144 -0.01 2.39 13.53
CA ALA A 144 0.42 2.22 12.16
C ALA A 144 1.11 3.48 11.64
N TYR A 145 1.95 3.34 10.63
CA TYR A 145 2.50 4.44 9.88
C TYR A 145 1.63 4.72 8.66
N PHE A 146 1.13 5.94 8.59
CA PHE A 146 0.41 6.46 7.44
C PHE A 146 1.39 6.96 6.39
N MET A 147 1.17 6.53 5.15
CA MET A 147 1.91 6.93 3.98
C MET A 147 0.94 7.24 2.84
N TYR A 148 1.26 8.24 2.03
CA TYR A 148 0.47 8.63 0.87
C TYR A 148 1.36 8.71 -0.36
N SER A 149 0.99 7.98 -1.41
CA SER A 149 1.66 8.01 -2.70
C SER A 149 0.68 8.28 -3.84
N LYS A 150 1.18 8.77 -4.96
CA LYS A 150 0.37 9.15 -6.10
C LYS A 150 0.97 8.64 -7.42
N TYR A 151 0.12 8.16 -8.30
CA TYR A 151 0.44 7.98 -9.72
C TYR A 151 -0.33 9.00 -10.55
N GLU A 152 0.31 9.57 -11.58
CA GLU A 152 -0.38 10.33 -12.61
C GLU A 152 0.33 10.10 -13.93
N GLY A 153 -0.36 9.52 -14.90
CA GLY A 153 0.29 9.17 -16.16
C GLY A 153 -0.40 8.07 -16.94
N ASN A 154 0.31 7.58 -17.95
CA ASN A 154 -0.16 6.51 -18.79
C ASN A 154 0.00 5.13 -18.12
N LEU A 155 -1.06 4.35 -17.98
CA LEU A 155 -1.05 3.09 -17.22
C LEU A 155 -0.31 1.93 -17.90
N SER A 156 0.13 2.05 -19.16
CA SER A 156 0.98 1.04 -19.81
C SER A 156 2.39 0.89 -19.20
N LYS A 157 2.78 1.80 -18.31
CA LYS A 157 4.11 1.87 -17.68
C LYS A 157 4.20 1.30 -16.26
N PRO A 158 3.29 1.64 -15.32
CA PRO A 158 3.44 1.21 -13.93
C PRO A 158 3.33 -0.29 -13.79
N LYS A 159 4.03 -0.80 -12.78
CA LYS A 159 3.96 -2.20 -12.33
C LYS A 159 3.14 -2.31 -11.07
N ASP A 160 2.71 -3.51 -10.70
CA ASP A 160 2.02 -3.70 -9.43
C ASP A 160 2.92 -3.29 -8.27
N LEU A 161 2.33 -2.68 -7.24
CA LEU A 161 3.05 -2.44 -6.00
C LEU A 161 3.12 -3.76 -5.23
N VAL A 162 4.34 -4.20 -4.95
CA VAL A 162 4.65 -5.31 -4.06
C VAL A 162 5.62 -4.77 -3.03
N VAL A 163 5.29 -4.95 -1.75
CA VAL A 163 6.16 -4.57 -0.63
C VAL A 163 6.40 -5.79 0.22
N GLU A 164 7.64 -6.25 0.22
CA GLU A 164 8.09 -7.36 1.04
C GLU A 164 8.38 -6.90 2.48
N LYS A 165 8.39 -7.84 3.43
CA LYS A 165 8.56 -7.50 4.86
C LYS A 165 9.89 -6.81 5.17
N ASP A 166 10.95 -7.12 4.42
CA ASP A 166 12.28 -6.53 4.58
C ASP A 166 12.39 -5.11 3.97
N GLU A 167 11.42 -4.70 3.17
CA GLU A 167 11.28 -3.33 2.64
C GLU A 167 10.50 -2.41 3.60
N VAL A 168 10.09 -2.94 4.75
CA VAL A 168 9.39 -2.23 5.82
C VAL A 168 10.30 -2.15 7.04
N TYR A 169 10.56 -0.94 7.51
CA TYR A 169 11.32 -0.73 8.74
C TYR A 169 10.48 0.00 9.78
N THR A 170 10.66 -0.34 11.05
CA THR A 170 10.04 0.38 12.16
C THR A 170 11.02 1.43 12.68
N PRO A 171 10.68 2.73 12.64
CA PRO A 171 11.48 3.78 13.25
C PRO A 171 11.82 3.46 14.71
N SER A 172 13.11 3.51 15.05
CA SER A 172 13.57 3.31 16.41
C SER A 172 13.17 4.48 17.32
N VAL A 173 13.30 4.29 18.62
CA VAL A 173 13.11 5.38 19.60
C VAL A 173 14.02 6.58 19.28
N PHE A 174 15.23 6.33 18.80
CA PHE A 174 16.17 7.39 18.43
C PHE A 174 15.72 8.14 17.18
N ASP A 175 15.18 7.45 16.19
CA ASP A 175 14.63 8.09 14.97
C ASP A 175 13.45 8.98 15.35
N LYS A 176 12.56 8.50 16.21
CA LYS A 176 11.41 9.26 16.73
C LYS A 176 11.85 10.50 17.52
N ILE A 177 12.87 10.37 18.37
CA ILE A 177 13.43 11.50 19.12
C ILE A 177 14.03 12.52 18.15
N GLY A 178 14.82 12.07 17.17
CA GLY A 178 15.42 12.93 16.16
C GLY A 178 14.38 13.73 15.38
N ASP A 179 13.33 13.05 14.89
CA ASP A 179 12.21 13.66 14.17
C ASP A 179 11.45 14.69 15.04
N TRP A 180 11.15 14.34 16.29
CA TRP A 180 10.53 15.27 17.24
C TRP A 180 11.37 16.54 17.46
N PHE A 181 12.68 16.38 17.67
CA PHE A 181 13.59 17.51 17.84
C PHE A 181 13.68 18.37 16.57
N GLY A 182 13.73 17.75 15.38
CA GLY A 182 13.71 18.46 14.10
C GLY A 182 12.46 19.33 13.96
N LYS A 183 11.27 18.73 14.16
CA LYS A 183 9.98 19.42 14.14
C LYS A 183 9.90 20.56 15.16
N LEU A 184 10.48 20.39 16.35
CA LEU A 184 10.57 21.44 17.35
C LEU A 184 11.42 22.62 16.89
N LEU A 185 12.61 22.36 16.31
CA LEU A 185 13.50 23.40 15.81
C LEU A 185 12.88 24.17 14.65
N ASP A 186 12.22 23.49 13.71
CA ASP A 186 11.52 24.12 12.60
C ASP A 186 10.38 25.02 13.09
N LYS A 187 9.57 24.53 14.04
CA LYS A 187 8.51 25.32 14.68
C LYS A 187 9.05 26.57 15.40
N LEU A 188 10.26 26.50 15.94
CA LEU A 188 10.93 27.60 16.62
C LEU A 188 11.73 28.51 15.66
N GLY A 189 11.79 28.19 14.36
CA GLY A 189 12.60 28.94 13.38
C GLY A 189 14.11 28.80 13.59
N LEU A 190 14.54 27.73 14.29
CA LEU A 190 15.93 27.45 14.67
C LEU A 190 16.60 26.42 13.75
N TRP A 191 16.08 26.22 12.53
CA TRP A 191 16.58 25.26 11.54
C TRP A 191 18.08 25.42 11.22
N TYR A 192 18.63 26.63 11.37
CA TYR A 192 20.06 26.91 11.19
C TYR A 192 20.98 26.24 12.24
N LEU A 193 20.41 25.68 13.31
CA LEU A 193 21.13 24.91 14.32
C LEU A 193 21.25 23.41 13.94
N LEU A 194 20.52 22.93 12.94
CA LEU A 194 20.58 21.52 12.49
C LEU A 194 22.00 21.05 12.08
N PRO A 195 22.83 21.85 11.37
CA PRO A 195 24.20 21.44 11.02
C PRO A 195 25.15 21.40 12.22
N SER A 196 24.93 22.24 13.24
CA SER A 196 25.77 22.26 14.45
C SER A 196 25.33 21.21 15.49
N LEU A 197 24.04 20.87 15.52
CA LEU A 197 23.51 19.80 16.37
C LEU A 197 23.76 18.40 15.83
N SER A 198 23.79 18.19 14.52
CA SER A 198 24.20 16.89 13.94
C SER A 198 25.61 16.52 14.39
N ILE A 199 26.52 17.50 14.54
CA ILE A 199 27.86 17.33 15.12
C ILE A 199 27.80 17.06 16.63
N LEU A 200 26.95 17.76 17.39
CA LEU A 200 26.81 17.58 18.85
C LEU A 200 26.13 16.26 19.25
N LEU A 201 25.13 15.80 18.49
CA LEU A 201 24.54 14.47 18.64
C LEU A 201 25.60 13.40 18.31
N PHE A 202 26.37 13.56 17.23
CA PHE A 202 27.50 12.67 16.91
C PHE A 202 28.55 12.60 18.05
N ILE A 203 28.85 13.74 18.69
CA ILE A 203 29.79 13.83 19.82
C ILE A 203 29.18 13.24 21.11
N GLY A 204 27.88 13.42 21.34
CA GLY A 204 27.15 12.77 22.43
C GLY A 204 27.13 11.25 22.31
N PHE A 205 27.07 10.73 21.08
CA PHE A 205 27.13 9.29 20.78
C PHE A 205 28.54 8.69 20.89
N LEU A 206 29.60 9.49 20.74
CA LEU A 206 30.99 9.05 21.01
C LEU A 206 31.33 8.99 22.50
N GLY A 207 30.44 9.48 23.38
CA GLY A 207 30.70 9.69 24.81
C GLY A 207 30.19 8.62 25.78
N THR A 208 29.57 7.52 25.32
CA THR A 208 29.17 6.40 26.20
C THR A 208 29.45 5.05 25.56
N TYR A 209 30.52 4.40 26.02
CA TYR A 209 30.63 2.95 26.00
C TYR A 209 29.44 2.39 26.81
N PHE A 210 28.68 1.42 26.29
CA PHE A 210 28.48 0.08 26.89
C PHE A 210 27.42 -0.77 26.15
N HIS A 211 27.87 -1.98 25.83
CA HIS A 211 27.22 -3.30 25.70
C HIS A 211 26.00 -3.53 24.80
N ILE A 212 26.29 -4.21 23.69
CA ILE A 212 25.42 -5.19 23.01
C ILE A 212 24.80 -6.13 24.05
N ILE A 213 23.47 -6.24 24.05
CA ILE A 213 22.76 -7.42 24.53
C ILE A 213 21.96 -7.96 23.34
N LEU A 214 22.43 -9.07 22.80
CA LEU A 214 21.65 -9.97 21.96
C LEU A 214 20.66 -10.70 22.87
N VAL A 215 19.37 -10.66 22.54
CA VAL A 215 18.41 -11.66 22.98
C VAL A 215 17.66 -12.14 21.75
N ASP A 216 18.04 -13.34 21.30
CA ASP A 216 17.20 -14.18 20.44
C ASP A 216 15.88 -14.44 21.17
N ILE A 217 14.76 -14.16 20.51
CA ILE A 217 13.49 -14.83 20.80
C ILE A 217 12.88 -15.21 19.45
N ILE A 218 12.69 -16.51 19.30
CA ILE A 218 12.11 -17.25 18.17
C ILE A 218 10.78 -16.65 17.72
#